data_AF-A0A7G9WG66-F1
#
_entry.id   AF-A0A7G9WG66-F1
#
_cell.length_a   1.000
_cell.length_b   1.000
_cell.length_c   1.000
_cell.angle_alpha   90.00
_cell.angle_beta   90.00
_cell.angle_gamma   90.00
#
_symmetry.space_group_name_H-M   'P 1'
#
loop_
_entity.id
_entity.type
_entity.pdbx_description
1 polymer ?
#
loop_
_entity_poly.entity_id
_entity_poly.type
_entity_poly.pdbx_seq_one_letter_code
_entity_poly.pdbx_strand_id
1 'polypeptide(L)'
;MLPKQIVLLKIISINGSLFTLSRRGLTPSQIAILIQEQIDCGNIVTDESGLNLTLAGEKYLQQYFKSEDCKKKDTWILPQDYYRTNPISKFDIVLPPKQI
;
A
#
# COMPACT_ATOMS: atom_id res chain seq x y z
N MET A 1 2.14 4.64 -4.21
CA MET A 1 0.77 5.20 -4.19
C MET A 1 -0.19 4.10 -4.61
N LEU A 2 -1.32 3.92 -3.90
CA LEU A 2 -2.31 2.91 -4.29
C LEU A 2 -3.02 3.30 -5.59
N PRO A 3 -3.19 2.37 -6.55
CA PRO A 3 -3.93 2.61 -7.79
C PRO A 3 -5.37 3.06 -7.51
N LYS A 4 -5.88 3.95 -8.36
CA LYS A 4 -7.24 4.51 -8.21
C LYS A 4 -8.32 3.42 -8.25
N GLN A 5 -8.15 2.39 -9.08
CA GLN A 5 -9.09 1.26 -9.18
C GLN A 5 -9.14 0.45 -7.89
N ILE A 6 -7.98 0.14 -7.29
CA ILE A 6 -7.90 -0.62 -6.03
C ILE A 6 -8.58 0.14 -4.89
N VAL A 7 -8.43 1.45 -4.86
CA VAL A 7 -9.07 2.31 -3.87
C VAL A 7 -10.59 2.30 -4.04
N LEU A 8 -11.09 2.40 -5.27
CA LEU A 8 -12.53 2.29 -5.57
C LEU A 8 -13.09 0.95 -5.10
N LEU A 9 -12.44 -0.16 -5.50
CA LEU A 9 -12.88 -1.50 -5.10
C LEU A 9 -12.87 -1.65 -3.57
N LYS A 10 -11.86 -1.11 -2.88
CA LYS A 10 -11.81 -1.15 -1.41
C LYS A 10 -12.91 -0.33 -0.74
N ILE A 11 -13.32 0.79 -1.32
CA ILE A 11 -14.44 1.61 -0.81
C ILE A 11 -15.75 0.84 -0.96
N ILE A 12 -15.95 0.20 -2.11
CA ILE A 12 -17.14 -0.63 -2.38
C ILE A 12 -17.18 -1.82 -1.42
N SER A 13 -16.03 -2.45 -1.13
CA SER A 13 -15.98 -3.60 -0.20
C SER A 13 -16.42 -3.27 1.22
N ILE A 14 -16.32 -2.01 1.64
CA ILE A 14 -16.67 -1.57 2.99
C ILE A 14 -18.01 -0.81 3.02
N ASN A 15 -18.76 -0.80 1.90
CA ASN A 15 -19.94 0.04 1.70
C ASN A 15 -19.66 1.52 2.06
N GLY A 16 -18.46 1.98 1.70
CA GLY A 16 -17.97 3.31 2.03
C GLY A 16 -18.45 4.39 1.06
N SER A 17 -18.36 5.65 1.48
CA SER A 17 -18.72 6.77 0.63
C SER A 17 -17.69 7.00 -0.49
N LEU A 18 -18.19 7.09 -1.73
CA LEU A 18 -17.42 7.49 -2.91
C LEU A 18 -16.84 8.92 -2.81
N PHE A 19 -17.31 9.74 -1.85
CA PHE A 19 -16.77 11.07 -1.56
C PHE A 19 -15.28 11.03 -1.21
N THR A 20 -14.79 9.90 -0.69
CA THR A 20 -13.35 9.68 -0.43
C THR A 20 -12.49 9.74 -1.68
N LEU A 21 -13.04 9.41 -2.86
CA LEU A 21 -12.37 9.58 -4.15
C LEU A 21 -12.35 11.05 -4.58
N SER A 22 -13.44 11.77 -4.35
CA SER A 22 -13.52 13.22 -4.63
C SER A 22 -12.50 14.01 -3.80
N ARG A 23 -12.30 13.64 -2.52
CA ARG A 23 -11.23 14.23 -1.68
C ARG A 23 -9.82 14.00 -2.21
N ARG A 24 -9.61 12.99 -3.06
CA ARG A 24 -8.33 12.72 -3.73
C ARG A 24 -8.20 13.47 -5.06
N GLY A 25 -9.12 14.37 -5.38
CA GLY A 25 -9.11 15.19 -6.59
C GLY A 25 -9.74 14.53 -7.82
N LEU A 26 -10.49 13.44 -7.64
CA LEU A 26 -11.27 12.85 -8.75
C LEU A 26 -12.55 13.62 -8.97
N THR A 27 -12.83 13.94 -10.23
CA THR A 27 -14.12 14.53 -10.62
C THR A 27 -15.21 13.46 -10.64
N PRO A 28 -16.51 13.84 -10.46
CA PRO A 28 -17.62 12.90 -10.53
C PRO A 28 -17.63 12.09 -11.84
N SER A 29 -17.32 12.72 -12.97
CA SER A 29 -17.24 12.06 -14.28
C SER A 29 -16.15 10.99 -14.31
N GLN A 30 -14.98 11.25 -13.74
CA GLN A 30 -13.91 10.26 -13.66
C GLN A 30 -14.27 9.09 -12.73
N ILE A 31 -15.00 9.35 -11.65
CA ILE A 31 -15.50 8.30 -10.76
C ILE A 31 -16.50 7.41 -11.50
N ALA A 32 -17.43 8.01 -12.26
CA ALA A 32 -18.39 7.26 -13.07
C ALA A 32 -17.71 6.39 -14.13
N ILE A 33 -16.71 6.93 -14.84
CA ILE A 33 -15.91 6.17 -15.81
C ILE A 33 -15.20 5.00 -15.13
N LEU A 34 -14.55 5.23 -13.99
CA LEU A 34 -13.87 4.18 -13.23
C LEU A 34 -14.84 3.08 -12.78
N ILE A 35 -16.05 3.43 -12.35
CA ILE A 35 -17.07 2.45 -11.97
C ILE A 35 -17.47 1.63 -13.19
N GLN A 36 -17.75 2.28 -14.32
CA GLN A 36 -18.13 1.59 -15.56
C GLN A 36 -17.04 0.63 -16.03
N GLU A 37 -15.78 1.07 -16.07
CA GLU A 37 -14.64 0.21 -16.41
C GLU A 37 -14.56 -1.04 -15.53
N GLN A 38 -14.81 -0.89 -14.22
CA GLN A 38 -14.77 -2.02 -13.29
C GLN A 38 -16.00 -2.94 -13.39
N ILE A 39 -17.15 -2.43 -13.85
CA ILE A 39 -18.31 -3.24 -14.22
C ILE A 39 -17.99 -4.04 -15.48
N ASP A 40 -17.41 -3.41 -16.50
CA ASP A 40 -17.02 -4.06 -17.76
C ASP A 40 -15.95 -5.14 -17.54
N CYS A 41 -15.06 -4.95 -16.56
CA CYS A 41 -14.10 -5.95 -16.12
C CYS A 41 -14.72 -7.08 -15.26
N GLY A 42 -15.99 -7.00 -14.89
CA GLY A 42 -16.68 -7.99 -14.06
C GLY A 42 -16.27 -7.97 -12.58
N ASN A 43 -15.64 -6.89 -12.11
CA ASN A 43 -15.21 -6.74 -10.71
C ASN A 43 -16.32 -6.18 -9.81
N ILE A 44 -17.24 -5.40 -10.39
CA ILE A 44 -18.36 -4.77 -9.70
C ILE A 44 -19.66 -5.23 -10.35
N VAL A 45 -20.68 -5.48 -9.53
CA VAL A 45 -22.06 -5.67 -9.96
C VAL A 45 -22.93 -4.58 -9.37
N THR A 46 -23.92 -4.13 -10.13
CA THR A 46 -24.94 -3.19 -9.65
C THR A 46 -26.18 -3.99 -9.32
N ASP A 47 -26.64 -3.90 -8.08
CA ASP A 47 -27.86 -4.56 -7.59
C ASP A 47 -28.80 -3.51 -6.98
N GLU A 48 -30.00 -3.90 -6.56
CA GLU A 48 -31.00 -3.01 -5.94
C GLU A 48 -30.47 -2.31 -4.67
N SER A 49 -29.49 -2.93 -4.02
CA SER A 49 -28.80 -2.40 -2.84
C SER A 49 -27.66 -1.42 -3.16
N GLY A 50 -27.31 -1.24 -4.44
CA GLY A 50 -26.23 -0.37 -4.90
C GLY A 50 -25.07 -1.10 -5.59
N LEU A 51 -23.87 -0.57 -5.42
CA LEU A 51 -22.64 -1.14 -6.01
C LEU A 51 -22.07 -2.20 -5.07
N ASN A 52 -21.93 -3.43 -5.56
CA ASN A 52 -21.36 -4.55 -4.83
C ASN A 52 -20.16 -5.14 -5.57
N LEU A 53 -19.23 -5.73 -4.82
CA LEU A 53 -18.13 -6.49 -5.42
C LEU A 53 -18.59 -7.87 -5.85
N THR A 54 -18.04 -8.35 -6.96
CA THR A 54 -18.16 -9.75 -7.34
C THR A 54 -17.08 -10.59 -6.63
N LEU A 55 -17.27 -11.91 -6.61
CA LEU A 55 -16.23 -12.86 -6.15
C LEU A 55 -14.91 -12.68 -6.91
N ALA A 56 -14.97 -12.28 -8.19
CA ALA A 56 -13.78 -12.00 -8.98
C ALA A 56 -13.09 -10.71 -8.51
N GLY A 57 -13.85 -9.64 -8.26
CA GLY A 57 -13.33 -8.38 -7.73
C GLY A 57 -12.69 -8.53 -6.35
N GLU A 58 -13.28 -9.35 -5.46
CA GLU A 58 -12.69 -9.66 -4.15
C GLU A 58 -11.37 -10.41 -4.29
N LYS A 59 -11.32 -11.44 -5.15
CA LYS A 59 -10.07 -12.17 -5.43
C LYS A 59 -9.00 -11.27 -6.01
N TYR A 60 -9.36 -10.38 -6.93
CA TYR A 60 -8.45 -9.40 -7.52
C TYR A 60 -7.85 -8.47 -6.46
N LEU A 61 -8.71 -7.94 -5.57
CA LEU A 61 -8.29 -7.08 -4.47
C LEU A 61 -7.35 -7.81 -3.49
N GLN A 62 -7.67 -9.05 -3.12
CA GLN A 62 -6.80 -9.87 -2.26
C GLN A 62 -5.46 -10.19 -2.92
N GLN A 63 -5.45 -10.54 -4.22
CA GLN A 63 -4.22 -10.80 -4.97
C GLN A 63 -3.33 -9.56 -5.03
N TYR A 64 -3.92 -8.38 -5.25
CA TYR A 64 -3.20 -7.11 -5.25
C TYR A 64 -2.46 -6.90 -3.91
N PHE A 65 -3.16 -7.02 -2.77
CA PHE A 65 -2.54 -6.84 -1.46
C PHE A 65 -1.48 -7.89 -1.15
N LYS A 66 -1.71 -9.16 -1.51
CA LYS A 66 -0.69 -10.22 -1.37
C LYS A 66 0.58 -9.89 -2.13
N SER A 67 0.46 -9.34 -3.35
CA SER A 67 1.62 -8.97 -4.18
C SER A 67 2.39 -7.75 -3.66
N GLU A 68 1.72 -6.82 -2.97
CA GLU A 68 2.33 -5.64 -2.36
C GLU A 68 2.99 -5.95 -1.01
N ASP A 69 2.39 -6.82 -0.19
CA ASP A 69 2.95 -7.20 1.12
C ASP A 69 4.29 -7.92 0.99
N CYS A 70 4.51 -8.65 -0.11
CA CYS A 70 5.79 -9.31 -0.40
C CYS A 70 6.94 -8.33 -0.68
N LYS A 71 6.69 -7.04 -0.91
CA LYS A 71 7.75 -6.08 -1.31
C LYS A 71 8.41 -5.32 -0.15
N LYS A 72 7.92 -5.44 1.09
CA LYS A 72 8.24 -4.46 2.16
C LYS A 72 8.70 -4.99 3.51
N LYS A 73 8.74 -6.29 3.77
CA LYS A 73 9.12 -6.76 5.11
C LYS A 73 10.61 -6.63 5.43
N ASP A 74 11.49 -6.62 4.43
CA ASP A 74 12.95 -6.59 4.64
C ASP A 74 13.63 -5.24 4.38
N THR A 75 12.88 -4.16 4.10
CA THR A 75 13.47 -2.89 3.59
C THR A 75 13.40 -1.69 4.53
N TRP A 76 12.86 -1.81 5.73
CA TRP A 76 12.67 -0.63 6.61
C TRP A 76 13.89 -0.26 7.46
N ILE A 77 14.86 -1.15 7.62
CA ILE A 77 16.09 -0.86 8.35
C ILE A 77 17.24 -1.02 7.37
N LEU A 78 17.78 0.11 6.92
CA LEU A 78 19.04 0.12 6.16
C LEU A 78 20.15 -0.45 7.08
N PRO A 79 21.01 -1.36 6.59
CA PRO A 79 22.17 -1.77 7.36
C PRO A 79 23.04 -0.54 7.67
N GLN A 80 23.20 -0.25 8.96
CA GLN A 80 23.97 0.90 9.46
C GLN A 80 25.47 0.56 9.51
N ASP A 81 26.04 0.13 8.39
CA ASP A 81 27.44 -0.32 8.37
C ASP A 81 28.42 0.81 8.73
N TYR A 82 28.05 2.07 8.45
CA TYR A 82 28.83 3.25 8.82
C TYR A 82 28.88 3.56 10.32
N TYR A 83 27.88 3.12 11.11
CA TYR A 83 27.83 3.35 12.55
C TYR A 83 28.41 2.18 13.36
N ARG A 84 28.80 1.09 12.69
CA ARG A 84 29.47 -0.03 13.33
C ARG A 84 30.94 0.30 13.52
N THR A 85 31.36 0.43 14.76
CA THR A 85 32.77 0.29 15.11
C THR A 85 33.14 -1.19 15.06
N ASN A 86 34.31 -1.49 14.50
CA ASN A 86 34.86 -2.84 14.62
C ASN A 86 35.02 -3.18 16.10
N PRO A 87 34.65 -4.41 16.53
CA PRO A 87 34.81 -4.82 17.91
C PRO A 87 36.29 -4.74 18.29
N ILE A 88 36.58 -4.04 19.38
CA ILE A 88 37.94 -3.93 19.93
C ILE A 88 38.36 -5.34 20.37
N SER A 89 39.54 -5.79 19.95
CA SER A 89 40.07 -7.09 20.38
C SER A 89 40.30 -7.08 21.88
N LYS A 90 40.13 -8.22 22.55
CA LYS A 90 40.41 -8.35 23.99
C LYS A 90 41.86 -8.01 24.36
N PHE A 91 42.75 -8.01 23.37
CA PHE A 91 44.19 -7.75 23.55
C PHE A 91 44.59 -6.31 23.18
N ASP A 92 43.67 -5.50 22.68
CA ASP A 92 43.96 -4.11 22.32
C ASP A 92 43.82 -3.21 23.56
N ILE A 93 44.88 -2.48 23.89
CA ILE A 93 44.92 -1.52 24.99
C ILE A 93 44.71 -0.11 24.41
N VAL A 94 43.61 0.55 24.77
CA VAL A 94 43.28 1.93 24.33
C VAL A 94 43.77 2.93 25.37
N LEU A 95 44.65 3.85 24.96
CA LEU A 95 45.13 4.95 25.81
C LEU A 95 44.36 6.25 25.55
N PRO A 96 44.04 7.04 26.58
CA PRO A 96 43.38 8.32 26.40
C PRO A 96 44.32 9.33 25.71
N PRO A 97 43.78 10.25 24.90
CA PRO A 97 44.59 11.29 24.27
C PRO A 97 45.20 12.22 25.33
N LYS A 98 46.44 12.64 25.08
CA LYS A 98 47.18 13.56 25.95
C LYS A 98 46.49 14.93 25.94
N GLN A 99 46.10 15.42 27.11
CA GLN A 99 45.62 16.80 27.27
C GLN A 99 46.83 17.74 27.09
N ILE A 100 46.72 18.71 26.17
CA ILE A 100 47.71 19.76 25.90
C ILE A 100 47.50 20.90 26.89
#